data_AF-A0A1Y5S2L8-F1
#
_entry.id   AF-A0A1Y5S2L8-F1
#
_cell.length_a   1.000
_cell.length_b   1.000
_cell.length_c   1.000
_cell.angle_alpha   90.00
_cell.angle_beta   90.00
_cell.angle_gamma   90.00
#
_symmetry.space_group_name_H-M   'P 1'
#
loop_
_entity.id
_entity.type
_entity.pdbx_description
1 polymer ?
#
loop_
_entity_poly.entity_id
_entity_poly.type
_entity_poly.pdbx_seq_one_letter_code
_entity_poly.pdbx_strand_id
1 'polypeptide(L)'
;MDDIGDFIDAIRRALEGVARDAQQSGSGFEWTSEVKRAVREIVDPAAPCDGENTSGSRYSVYGHKREKADCTGEWLFDLCWLDYVAVPDDEKSCKKYLRAMPLAMESEFGGPEEVCDDFGKLLVARAALKVMVFSDKNQANTGSRFGAMRRQIKAFEGIGPDGEYLLCCWCNDTEDFTFDHVPAA
;
A
#
# COMPACT_ATOMS: atom_id res chain seq x y z
N MET A 1 15.71 -2.62 -6.27
CA MET A 1 14.56 -1.90 -6.87
C MET A 1 14.67 -0.49 -6.33
N ASP A 2 15.15 0.42 -7.16
CA ASP A 2 15.57 1.76 -6.74
C ASP A 2 14.81 2.86 -7.49
N ASP A 3 13.95 2.49 -8.44
CA ASP A 3 13.08 3.39 -9.19
C ASP A 3 11.61 3.20 -8.80
N ILE A 4 10.87 4.31 -8.74
CA ILE A 4 9.45 4.29 -8.36
C ILE A 4 8.58 3.60 -9.42
N GLY A 5 8.96 3.68 -10.69
CA GLY A 5 8.29 2.97 -11.78
C GLY A 5 8.37 1.46 -11.61
N ASP A 6 9.53 0.93 -11.20
CA ASP A 6 9.69 -0.49 -10.90
C ASP A 6 8.75 -0.96 -9.78
N PHE A 7 8.59 -0.13 -8.72
CA PHE A 7 7.67 -0.44 -7.62
C PHE A 7 6.22 -0.43 -8.07
N ILE A 8 5.80 0.56 -8.86
CA ILE A 8 4.44 0.64 -9.42
C ILE A 8 4.14 -0.61 -10.24
N ASP A 9 5.06 -1.00 -11.13
CA ASP A 9 4.87 -2.18 -11.98
C ASP A 9 4.90 -3.49 -11.19
N ALA A 10 5.72 -3.59 -10.14
CA ALA A 10 5.72 -4.74 -9.25
C ALA A 10 4.39 -4.88 -8.50
N ILE A 11 3.82 -3.77 -8.01
CA ILE A 11 2.54 -3.76 -7.31
C ILE A 11 1.39 -4.13 -8.25
N ARG A 12 1.37 -3.59 -9.48
CA ARG A 12 0.40 -3.99 -10.50
C ARG A 12 0.43 -5.49 -10.75
N ARG A 13 1.61 -6.05 -11.02
CA ARG A 13 1.78 -7.50 -11.24
C ARG A 13 1.36 -8.34 -10.05
N ALA A 14 1.63 -7.86 -8.83
CA ALA A 14 1.22 -8.53 -7.59
C ALA A 14 -0.32 -8.56 -7.47
N LEU A 15 -0.99 -7.43 -7.69
CA LEU A 15 -2.45 -7.33 -7.61
C LEU A 15 -3.16 -8.08 -8.75
N GLU A 16 -2.61 -8.07 -9.96
CA GLU A 16 -3.07 -8.94 -11.06
C GLU A 16 -2.90 -10.44 -10.72
N GLY A 17 -1.88 -10.79 -9.94
CA GLY A 17 -1.73 -12.14 -9.37
C GLY A 17 -2.88 -12.50 -8.44
N VAL A 18 -3.19 -11.61 -7.50
CA VAL A 18 -4.34 -11.77 -6.58
C VAL A 18 -5.65 -11.93 -7.36
N ALA A 19 -5.86 -11.16 -8.43
CA ALA A 19 -7.04 -11.29 -9.28
C ALA A 19 -7.15 -12.65 -9.96
N ARG A 20 -6.06 -13.13 -10.58
CA ARG A 20 -6.03 -14.46 -11.21
C ARG A 20 -6.34 -15.58 -10.22
N ASP A 21 -5.78 -15.50 -9.01
CA ASP A 21 -5.99 -16.51 -7.97
C ASP A 21 -7.44 -16.49 -7.45
N ALA A 22 -8.03 -15.30 -7.29
CA ALA A 22 -9.43 -15.12 -6.90
C ALA A 22 -10.40 -15.74 -7.92
N GLN A 23 -10.20 -15.45 -9.21
CA GLN A 23 -11.01 -15.99 -10.32
C GLN A 23 -10.93 -17.52 -10.41
N GLN A 24 -9.77 -18.12 -10.15
CA GLN A 24 -9.58 -19.57 -10.18
C GLN A 24 -10.21 -20.29 -8.98
N SER A 25 -10.36 -19.60 -7.85
CA SER A 25 -10.79 -20.20 -6.58
C SER A 25 -12.31 -20.39 -6.48
N GLY A 26 -13.12 -19.76 -7.35
CA GLY A 26 -14.52 -20.13 -7.61
C GLY A 26 -15.57 -19.85 -6.52
N SER A 27 -15.20 -19.56 -5.26
CA SER A 27 -16.01 -18.85 -4.24
C SER A 27 -15.27 -18.73 -2.91
N GLY A 28 -15.44 -17.62 -2.19
CA GLY A 28 -15.02 -17.47 -0.78
C GLY A 28 -13.53 -17.20 -0.54
N PHE A 29 -12.74 -16.99 -1.59
CA PHE A 29 -11.36 -16.54 -1.45
C PHE A 29 -11.35 -15.14 -0.84
N GLU A 30 -10.74 -15.00 0.35
CA GLU A 30 -10.56 -13.72 1.03
C GLU A 30 -9.42 -12.94 0.36
N TRP A 31 -9.60 -12.59 -0.91
CA TRP A 31 -8.60 -11.87 -1.71
C TRP A 31 -8.11 -10.57 -1.04
N THR A 32 -8.96 -9.98 -0.20
CA THR A 32 -8.65 -8.78 0.58
C THR A 32 -7.46 -8.96 1.52
N SER A 33 -7.28 -10.15 2.12
CA SER A 33 -6.09 -10.42 2.95
C SER A 33 -4.82 -10.62 2.09
N GLU A 34 -5.01 -11.08 0.86
CA GLU A 34 -3.94 -11.40 -0.07
C GLU A 34 -3.32 -10.16 -0.71
N VAL A 35 -4.07 -9.05 -0.80
CA VAL A 35 -3.55 -7.75 -1.26
C VAL A 35 -2.32 -7.32 -0.45
N LYS A 36 -2.45 -7.26 0.89
CA LYS A 36 -1.36 -6.82 1.76
C LYS A 36 -0.18 -7.80 1.72
N ARG A 37 -0.47 -9.10 1.65
CA ARG A 37 0.53 -10.16 1.52
C ARG A 37 1.34 -10.00 0.22
N ALA A 38 0.66 -9.89 -0.92
CA ALA A 38 1.29 -9.81 -2.23
C ALA A 38 2.17 -8.57 -2.37
N VAL A 39 1.74 -7.41 -1.83
CA VAL A 39 2.55 -6.19 -1.84
C VAL A 39 3.77 -6.31 -0.92
N ARG A 40 3.63 -6.86 0.29
CA ARG A 40 4.78 -7.10 1.20
C ARG A 40 5.87 -7.93 0.54
N GLU A 41 5.49 -9.02 -0.14
CA GLU A 41 6.42 -9.98 -0.72
C GLU A 41 7.29 -9.41 -1.85
N ILE A 42 6.95 -8.23 -2.40
CA ILE A 42 7.77 -7.54 -3.42
C ILE A 42 9.18 -7.21 -2.89
N VAL A 43 9.27 -6.74 -1.65
CA VAL A 43 10.52 -6.25 -1.06
C VAL A 43 11.10 -7.19 -0.01
N ASP A 44 10.27 -8.04 0.58
CA ASP A 44 10.74 -9.04 1.52
C ASP A 44 9.83 -10.28 1.56
N PRO A 45 10.07 -11.28 0.67
CA PRO A 45 9.28 -12.50 0.60
C PRO A 45 9.30 -13.34 1.89
N ALA A 46 10.31 -13.15 2.75
CA ALA A 46 10.50 -13.92 3.98
C ALA A 46 10.26 -13.08 5.26
N ALA A 47 9.77 -11.84 5.12
CA ALA A 47 9.43 -10.99 6.26
C ALA A 47 8.24 -11.55 7.06
N PRO A 48 8.40 -11.77 8.38
CA PRO A 48 7.28 -11.99 9.28
C PRO A 48 6.42 -10.72 9.37
N CYS A 49 5.14 -10.91 9.63
CA CYS A 49 4.17 -9.83 9.72
C CYS A 49 4.31 -8.93 10.97
N ASP A 50 5.42 -9.01 11.72
CA ASP A 50 5.67 -8.29 12.98
C ASP A 50 6.74 -7.19 12.86
N GLY A 51 7.16 -6.84 11.64
CA GLY A 51 7.91 -5.61 11.40
C GLY A 51 9.41 -5.69 11.65
N GLU A 52 9.99 -6.90 11.72
CA GLU A 52 11.43 -7.08 11.78
C GLU A 52 12.00 -7.57 10.43
N ASN A 53 13.09 -6.94 9.96
CA ASN A 53 13.86 -7.42 8.81
C ASN A 53 14.43 -8.81 9.13
N THR A 54 13.91 -9.86 8.51
CA THR A 54 14.44 -11.22 8.67
C THR A 54 15.40 -11.65 7.57
N SER A 55 15.45 -10.94 6.43
CA SER A 55 16.04 -11.51 5.20
C SER A 55 16.86 -10.51 4.37
N GLY A 56 17.79 -9.78 4.98
CA GLY A 56 18.75 -8.94 4.23
C GLY A 56 18.11 -7.87 3.32
N SER A 57 16.79 -7.65 3.44
CA SER A 57 16.06 -6.64 2.70
C SER A 57 16.47 -5.26 3.18
N ARG A 58 16.51 -4.32 2.24
CA ARG A 58 16.74 -2.90 2.53
C ARG A 58 15.56 -2.29 3.30
N TYR A 59 14.36 -2.81 3.13
CA TYR A 59 13.14 -2.23 3.66
C TYR A 59 12.55 -3.09 4.76
N SER A 60 12.12 -2.43 5.85
CA SER A 60 11.26 -3.01 6.86
C SER A 60 9.81 -2.82 6.47
N VAL A 61 8.99 -3.86 6.64
CA VAL A 61 7.57 -3.83 6.26
C VAL A 61 6.70 -3.92 7.50
N TYR A 62 5.81 -2.96 7.68
CA TYR A 62 4.82 -2.93 8.77
C TYR A 62 3.41 -2.93 8.20
N GLY A 63 2.46 -3.59 8.87
CA GLY A 63 1.06 -3.57 8.48
C GLY A 63 0.11 -4.08 9.56
N HIS A 64 -1.18 -3.80 9.40
CA HIS A 64 -2.21 -4.19 10.37
C HIS A 64 -2.53 -5.69 10.26
N LYS A 65 -2.53 -6.43 11.38
CA LYS A 65 -2.97 -7.84 11.48
C LYS A 65 -4.41 -7.90 12.01
N ARG A 66 -5.29 -8.66 11.33
CA ARG A 66 -6.65 -8.95 11.82
C ARG A 66 -6.76 -10.10 12.84
N GLU A 67 -5.73 -10.91 13.08
CA GLU A 67 -5.86 -12.06 14.00
C GLU A 67 -5.04 -11.93 15.29
N LYS A 68 -5.79 -11.85 16.40
CA LYS A 68 -5.47 -12.14 17.81
C LYS A 68 -4.12 -11.64 18.37
N ALA A 69 -4.25 -10.57 19.16
CA ALA A 69 -3.52 -10.23 20.39
C ALA A 69 -1.98 -10.04 20.32
N ASP A 70 -1.55 -8.93 20.91
CA ASP A 70 -0.18 -8.56 21.29
C ASP A 70 0.81 -8.20 20.18
N CYS A 71 0.39 -7.33 19.25
CA CYS A 71 1.35 -6.49 18.53
C CYS A 71 1.25 -5.06 19.05
N THR A 72 2.27 -4.63 19.80
CA THR A 72 2.42 -3.25 20.29
C THR A 72 2.55 -2.28 19.11
N GLY A 73 1.51 -1.47 18.88
CA GLY A 73 1.55 -0.31 17.99
C GLY A 73 0.92 -0.56 16.62
N GLU A 74 -0.37 -0.28 16.49
CA GLU A 74 -1.02 -0.12 15.19
C GLU A 74 -0.35 1.06 14.47
N TRP A 75 0.18 0.81 13.28
CA TRP A 75 0.73 1.85 12.42
C TRP A 75 -0.42 2.59 11.73
N LEU A 76 -0.23 3.86 11.41
CA LEU A 76 -1.26 4.71 10.79
C LEU A 76 -1.78 4.14 9.46
N PHE A 77 -0.93 3.38 8.75
CA PHE A 77 -1.21 2.79 7.45
C PHE A 77 -1.40 1.28 7.52
N ASP A 78 -2.27 0.75 6.67
CA ASP A 78 -2.44 -0.69 6.49
C ASP A 78 -1.16 -1.43 6.11
N LEU A 79 -0.29 -0.81 5.31
CA LEU A 79 1.03 -1.30 4.96
C LEU A 79 1.98 -0.14 4.69
N CYS A 80 3.21 -0.21 5.20
CA CYS A 80 4.28 0.71 4.81
C CYS A 80 5.62 0.00 4.66
N TRP A 81 6.46 0.55 3.78
CA TRP A 81 7.86 0.16 3.64
C TRP A 81 8.73 1.27 4.21
N LEU A 82 9.67 0.92 5.07
CA LEU A 82 10.54 1.84 5.79
C LEU A 82 12.01 1.53 5.48
N ASP A 83 12.77 2.55 5.10
CA ASP A 83 14.20 2.46 4.85
C ASP A 83 14.95 3.00 6.07
N TYR A 84 15.62 2.11 6.78
CA TYR A 84 16.43 2.43 7.95
C TYR A 84 17.91 2.41 7.60
N VAL A 85 18.67 3.30 8.22
CA VAL A 85 20.13 3.32 8.09
C VAL A 85 20.79 3.37 9.46
N ALA A 86 22.00 2.82 9.54
CA ALA A 86 22.80 2.83 10.75
C ALA A 86 23.20 4.25 11.12
N VAL A 87 23.24 4.54 12.42
CA VAL A 87 23.83 5.78 12.94
C VAL A 87 25.36 5.64 12.86
N PRO A 88 26.07 6.52 12.11
CA PRO A 88 27.53 6.52 12.12
C PRO A 88 28.05 6.72 13.56
N ASP A 89 29.11 6.01 13.93
CA ASP A 89 29.82 6.10 15.21
C ASP A 89 29.19 5.40 16.44
N ASP A 90 28.08 4.68 16.30
CA ASP A 90 27.51 3.87 17.39
C ASP A 90 27.41 2.38 17.00
N GLU A 91 28.56 1.76 16.65
CA GLU A 91 28.69 0.33 16.29
C GLU A 91 28.16 -0.63 17.37
N LYS A 92 27.95 -0.13 18.60
CA LYS A 92 27.45 -0.91 19.74
C LYS A 92 25.98 -0.69 20.04
N SER A 93 25.29 0.23 19.37
CA SER A 93 23.86 0.43 19.57
C SER A 93 23.04 -0.17 18.42
N CYS A 94 21.92 -0.79 18.77
CA CYS A 94 20.88 -1.16 17.80
C CYS A 94 20.13 0.06 17.24
N LYS A 95 20.67 1.29 17.35
CA LYS A 95 19.98 2.50 16.93
C LYS A 95 20.08 2.64 15.41
N LYS A 96 18.95 2.47 14.76
CA LYS A 96 18.74 2.83 13.35
C LYS A 96 17.92 4.11 13.31
N TYR A 97 18.17 4.99 12.34
CA TYR A 97 17.26 6.10 12.07
C TYR A 97 16.46 5.82 10.80
N LEU A 98 15.17 6.18 10.85
CA LEU A 98 14.29 6.10 9.69
C LEU A 98 14.71 7.18 8.69
N ARG A 99 15.20 6.76 7.52
CA ARG A 99 15.66 7.67 6.46
C ARG A 99 14.55 8.05 5.51
N ALA A 100 13.72 7.08 5.11
CA ALA A 100 12.66 7.29 4.14
C ALA A 100 11.52 6.29 4.34
N MET A 101 10.34 6.65 3.83
CA MET A 101 9.20 5.76 3.67
C MET A 101 8.92 5.61 2.17
N PRO A 102 9.51 4.62 1.49
CA PRO A 102 9.24 4.38 0.07
C PRO A 102 7.76 4.18 -0.26
N LEU A 103 7.01 3.51 0.63
CA LEU A 103 5.61 3.18 0.39
C LEU A 103 4.77 3.41 1.64
N ALA A 104 3.61 4.04 1.46
CA ALA A 104 2.47 3.97 2.36
C ALA A 104 1.27 3.48 1.57
N MET A 105 0.51 2.54 2.12
CA MET A 105 -0.64 1.94 1.47
C MET A 105 -1.81 1.84 2.43
N GLU A 106 -2.99 2.12 1.89
CA GLU A 106 -4.28 1.82 2.51
C GLU A 106 -5.08 0.87 1.63
N SER A 107 -5.90 0.03 2.26
CA SER A 107 -6.84 -0.83 1.58
C SER A 107 -8.22 -0.80 2.24
N GLU A 108 -9.23 -0.32 1.52
CA GLU A 108 -10.60 -0.23 2.04
C GLU A 108 -11.61 -0.81 1.03
N PHE A 109 -12.36 -1.81 1.45
CA PHE A 109 -13.26 -2.60 0.62
C PHE A 109 -14.74 -2.39 0.96
N GLY A 110 -15.03 -1.47 1.86
CA GLY A 110 -16.35 -1.09 2.31
C GLY A 110 -16.94 0.09 1.52
N GLY A 111 -17.43 1.07 2.27
CA GLY A 111 -18.23 2.16 1.76
C GLY A 111 -17.44 3.27 1.04
N PRO A 112 -18.11 4.06 0.19
CA PRO A 112 -17.56 5.27 -0.43
C PRO A 112 -16.89 6.25 0.54
N GLU A 113 -17.45 6.39 1.73
CA GLU A 113 -17.01 7.32 2.77
C GLU A 113 -15.76 6.79 3.47
N GLU A 114 -15.76 5.50 3.84
CA GLU A 114 -14.61 4.80 4.42
C GLU A 114 -13.38 4.88 3.51
N VAL A 115 -13.56 4.64 2.19
CA VAL A 115 -12.51 4.80 1.18
C VAL A 115 -11.94 6.22 1.17
N CYS A 116 -12.79 7.24 1.32
CA CYS A 116 -12.32 8.64 1.35
C CYS A 116 -11.58 8.97 2.65
N ASP A 117 -12.06 8.47 3.78
CA ASP A 117 -11.46 8.68 5.09
C ASP A 117 -10.05 8.07 5.14
N ASP A 118 -9.89 6.83 4.67
CA ASP A 118 -8.59 6.18 4.57
C ASP A 118 -7.67 6.84 3.54
N PHE A 119 -8.21 7.26 2.39
CA PHE A 119 -7.43 8.02 1.41
C PHE A 119 -6.89 9.33 2.00
N GLY A 120 -7.61 9.96 2.93
CA GLY A 120 -7.15 11.14 3.67
C GLY A 120 -5.84 10.92 4.41
N LYS A 121 -5.58 9.72 4.93
CA LYS A 121 -4.29 9.36 5.57
C LYS A 121 -3.14 9.41 4.57
N LEU A 122 -3.37 8.96 3.33
CA LEU A 122 -2.37 9.00 2.27
C LEU A 122 -2.07 10.44 1.82
N LEU A 123 -3.04 11.35 1.84
CA LEU A 123 -2.80 12.76 1.50
C LEU A 123 -1.74 13.41 2.40
N VAL A 124 -1.70 13.06 3.68
CA VAL A 124 -0.72 13.58 4.65
C VAL A 124 0.56 12.76 4.73
N ALA A 125 0.64 11.62 4.04
CA ALA A 125 1.78 10.72 4.11
C ALA A 125 3.01 11.28 3.38
N ARG A 126 4.17 11.30 4.05
CA ARG A 126 5.46 11.59 3.43
C ARG A 126 6.09 10.34 2.83
N ALA A 127 5.36 9.69 1.91
CA ALA A 127 5.82 8.52 1.19
C ALA A 127 6.15 8.84 -0.27
N ALA A 128 7.21 8.22 -0.81
CA ALA A 128 7.56 8.38 -2.22
C ALA A 128 6.45 7.84 -3.13
N LEU A 129 5.89 6.67 -2.79
CA LEU A 129 4.72 6.07 -3.43
C LEU A 129 3.59 5.90 -2.42
N LYS A 130 2.38 6.32 -2.80
CA LYS A 130 1.16 6.18 -2.01
C LYS A 130 0.19 5.29 -2.76
N VAL A 131 -0.29 4.23 -2.12
CA VAL A 131 -1.13 3.24 -2.78
C VAL A 131 -2.49 3.17 -2.11
N MET A 132 -3.55 3.39 -2.88
CA MET A 132 -4.92 3.17 -2.41
C MET A 132 -5.50 1.96 -3.11
N VAL A 133 -5.78 0.89 -2.37
CA VAL A 133 -6.51 -0.27 -2.89
C VAL A 133 -7.95 -0.20 -2.39
N PHE A 134 -8.93 -0.34 -3.27
CA PHE A 134 -10.33 -0.36 -2.86
C PHE A 134 -11.16 -1.24 -3.78
N SER A 135 -12.42 -1.47 -3.42
CA SER A 135 -13.37 -2.18 -4.27
C SER A 135 -14.52 -1.28 -4.72
N ASP A 136 -15.05 -1.56 -5.91
CA ASP A 136 -16.35 -1.03 -6.34
C ASP A 136 -17.19 -2.17 -6.92
N LYS A 137 -18.51 -1.97 -6.92
CA LYS A 137 -19.46 -2.99 -7.39
C LYS A 137 -19.41 -3.18 -8.89
N ASN A 138 -19.09 -2.12 -9.63
CA ASN A 138 -19.02 -2.17 -11.08
C ASN A 138 -17.85 -1.35 -11.63
N GLN A 139 -17.36 -1.78 -12.78
CA GLN A 139 -16.27 -1.07 -13.47
C GLN A 139 -16.67 0.35 -13.90
N ALA A 140 -17.96 0.59 -14.16
CA ALA A 140 -18.47 1.89 -14.60
C ALA A 140 -18.26 3.01 -13.56
N ASN A 141 -18.28 2.68 -12.27
CA ASN A 141 -18.06 3.65 -11.20
C ASN A 141 -16.58 3.97 -10.95
N THR A 142 -15.68 3.07 -11.32
CA THR A 142 -14.23 3.18 -11.07
C THR A 142 -13.63 4.50 -11.56
N GLY A 143 -14.00 4.94 -12.77
CA GLY A 143 -13.53 6.22 -13.31
C GLY A 143 -13.98 7.43 -12.48
N SER A 144 -15.20 7.39 -11.92
CA SER A 144 -15.70 8.46 -11.07
C SER A 144 -14.98 8.51 -9.72
N ARG A 145 -14.60 7.34 -9.17
CA ARG A 145 -13.83 7.18 -7.94
C ARG A 145 -12.42 7.72 -8.08
N PHE A 146 -11.71 7.31 -9.12
CA PHE A 146 -10.40 7.86 -9.45
C PHE A 146 -10.47 9.37 -9.67
N GLY A 147 -11.49 9.86 -10.38
CA GLY A 147 -11.73 11.29 -10.55
C GLY A 147 -11.92 12.02 -9.22
N ALA A 148 -12.62 11.43 -8.26
CA ALA A 148 -12.80 12.01 -6.92
C ALA A 148 -11.49 12.10 -6.15
N MET A 149 -10.70 11.02 -6.09
CA MET A 149 -9.40 11.03 -5.42
C MET A 149 -8.42 12.00 -6.10
N ARG A 150 -8.38 12.06 -7.45
CA ARG A 150 -7.59 13.06 -8.17
C ARG A 150 -7.96 14.50 -7.82
N ARG A 151 -9.26 14.78 -7.60
CA ARG A 151 -9.70 16.11 -7.13
C ARG A 151 -9.22 16.38 -5.71
N GLN A 152 -9.24 15.39 -4.82
CA GLN A 152 -8.71 15.53 -3.46
C GLN A 152 -7.19 15.79 -3.49
N ILE A 153 -6.42 15.03 -4.28
CA ILE A 153 -4.97 15.26 -4.47
C ILE A 153 -4.71 16.71 -4.91
N LYS A 154 -5.46 17.20 -5.90
CA LYS A 154 -5.30 18.57 -6.42
C LYS A 154 -5.73 19.66 -5.44
N ALA A 155 -6.76 19.39 -4.63
CA ALA A 155 -7.31 20.36 -3.68
C ALA A 155 -6.58 20.36 -2.33
N PHE A 156 -5.69 19.40 -2.08
CA PHE A 156 -4.97 19.28 -0.82
C PHE A 156 -3.90 20.38 -0.70
N GLU A 157 -4.13 21.33 0.20
CA GLU A 157 -3.25 22.50 0.45
C GLU A 157 -2.17 22.23 1.52
N GLY A 158 -1.87 20.96 1.81
CA GLY A 158 -0.83 20.57 2.78
C GLY A 158 0.60 20.83 2.30
N ILE A 159 1.59 20.37 3.07
CA ILE A 159 3.02 20.44 2.69
C ILE A 159 3.26 19.52 1.48
N GLY A 160 2.95 20.01 0.29
CA GLY A 160 3.27 19.47 -1.04
C GLY A 160 2.76 18.06 -1.38
N PRO A 161 2.42 17.74 -2.64
CA PRO A 161 2.29 16.36 -3.06
C PRO A 161 3.70 15.75 -3.20
N ASP A 162 4.36 15.47 -2.08
CA ASP A 162 5.65 14.79 -2.10
C ASP A 162 5.40 13.33 -2.44
N GLY A 163 5.54 12.94 -3.71
CA GLY A 163 5.44 11.55 -4.18
C GLY A 163 4.23 11.24 -5.05
N GLU A 164 4.23 10.03 -5.61
CA GLU A 164 3.28 9.56 -6.62
C GLU A 164 2.14 8.76 -5.97
N TYR A 165 1.01 8.65 -6.66
CA TYR A 165 -0.11 7.80 -6.25
C TYR A 165 -0.36 6.69 -7.25
N LEU A 166 -0.60 5.49 -6.73
CA LEU A 166 -1.18 4.38 -7.48
C LEU A 166 -2.54 4.05 -6.87
N LEU A 167 -3.61 4.31 -7.62
CA LEU A 167 -4.97 3.96 -7.25
C LEU A 167 -5.32 2.62 -7.89
N CYS A 168 -5.81 1.67 -7.09
CA CYS A 168 -6.11 0.31 -7.50
C CYS A 168 -7.56 -0.01 -7.12
N CYS A 169 -8.42 -0.24 -8.10
CA CYS A 169 -9.83 -0.58 -7.86
C CYS A 169 -10.10 -2.02 -8.27
N TRP A 170 -10.41 -2.87 -7.31
CA TRP A 170 -11.03 -4.16 -7.57
C TRP A 170 -12.48 -3.95 -8.04
N CYS A 171 -12.82 -4.50 -9.20
CA CYS A 171 -14.17 -4.44 -9.74
C CYS A 171 -14.87 -5.78 -9.52
N ASN A 172 -15.93 -5.80 -8.69
CA ASN A 172 -16.60 -7.06 -8.31
C ASN A 172 -17.28 -7.77 -9.48
N ASP A 173 -17.68 -7.06 -10.54
CA ASP A 173 -18.34 -7.62 -11.72
C ASP A 173 -17.36 -8.28 -12.69
N THR A 174 -16.12 -7.80 -12.76
CA THR A 174 -15.06 -8.37 -13.61
C THR A 174 -14.08 -9.24 -12.83
N GLU A 175 -14.12 -9.18 -11.50
CA GLU A 175 -13.15 -9.80 -10.59
C GLU A 175 -11.71 -9.46 -10.98
N ASP A 176 -11.44 -8.19 -11.27
CA ASP A 176 -10.14 -7.72 -11.75
C ASP A 176 -9.82 -6.30 -11.24
N PHE A 177 -8.54 -5.93 -11.27
CA PHE A 177 -8.08 -4.60 -10.90
C PHE A 177 -8.03 -3.65 -12.09
N THR A 178 -8.56 -2.45 -11.89
CA THR A 178 -8.24 -1.29 -12.73
C THR A 178 -7.25 -0.39 -11.98
N PHE A 179 -6.29 0.18 -12.70
CA PHE A 179 -5.24 1.01 -12.13
C PHE A 179 -5.29 2.44 -12.66
N ASP A 180 -4.96 3.39 -11.79
CA ASP A 180 -4.76 4.78 -12.16
C ASP A 180 -3.53 5.36 -11.47
N HIS A 181 -2.54 5.75 -12.27
CA HIS A 181 -1.29 6.34 -11.78
C HIS A 181 -1.37 7.87 -11.85
N VAL A 182 -1.08 8.52 -10.73
CA VAL A 182 -1.00 9.96 -10.61
C VAL A 182 0.46 10.32 -10.30
N PRO A 183 1.23 10.86 -11.27
CA PRO A 183 2.58 11.29 -11.01
C PRO A 183 2.59 12.46 -10.03
N ALA A 184 3.75 12.68 -9.40
CA ALA A 184 3.98 13.87 -8.58
C ALA A 184 3.78 15.14 -9.43
N ALA A 185 3.31 16.22 -8.79
CA ALA A 185 3.02 17.50 -9.45
C ALA A 185 4.29 18.28 -9.81
#